data_AF-A0A6J4H1Q8-F1
#
_entry.id   AF-A0A6J4H1Q8-F1
#
_cell.length_a   1.000
_cell.length_b   1.000
_cell.length_c   1.000
_cell.angle_alpha   90.00
_cell.angle_beta   90.00
_cell.angle_gamma   90.00
#
_symmetry.space_group_name_H-M   'P 1'
#
loop_
_entity.id
_entity.type
_entity.pdbx_description
1 polymer ?
#
loop_
_entity_poly.entity_id
_entity_poly.type
_entity_poly.pdbx_seq_one_letter_code
_entity_poly.pdbx_strand_id
1 'polypeptide(L)'
;MAYRLERRTTDPATADFVAFAESTLADPRGWRRAGFGLVRQEDARFTVVLAEGPEVDAMCLPYDTYGQYSCQNGPTVALNADRWRSATPKWTGTLDDYRRYLVGHEVGHLLGLRHPRIQCPAPGRPAPLMAQQSTELEGCLPNPWPLDDEVGLGRRRPADLAPPYQP
;
A
#
# COMPACT_ATOMS: atom_id res chain seq x y z
N MET A 1 -13.64 3.41 8.34
CA MET A 1 -13.20 2.03 8.13
C MET A 1 -12.23 1.68 9.24
N ALA A 2 -12.61 0.72 10.07
CA ALA A 2 -11.76 0.22 11.14
C ALA A 2 -10.74 -0.78 10.57
N TYR A 3 -9.50 -0.75 11.04
CA TYR A 3 -8.45 -1.68 10.63
C TYR A 3 -7.56 -2.08 11.80
N ARG A 4 -6.85 -3.20 11.68
CA ARG A 4 -5.80 -3.58 12.63
C ARG A 4 -4.46 -3.76 11.91
N LEU A 5 -3.37 -3.69 12.69
CA LEU A 5 -2.00 -3.82 12.20
C LEU A 5 -1.36 -5.05 12.84
N GLU A 6 -0.79 -5.92 12.04
CA GLU A 6 -0.11 -7.13 12.51
C GLU A 6 1.31 -7.20 11.99
N ARG A 7 2.29 -7.36 12.90
CA ARG A 7 3.66 -7.67 12.53
C ARG A 7 3.91 -9.16 12.75
N ARG A 8 4.11 -9.92 11.67
CA ARG A 8 4.37 -11.37 11.70
C ARG A 8 5.80 -11.71 11.31
N THR A 9 6.73 -10.91 11.82
CA THR A 9 8.17 -11.10 11.66
C THR A 9 8.86 -10.72 12.97
N THR A 10 9.96 -11.40 13.26
CA THR A 10 10.76 -11.20 14.48
C THR A 10 11.97 -10.30 14.24
N ASP A 11 12.23 -9.91 13.00
CA ASP A 11 13.38 -9.08 12.62
C ASP A 11 13.30 -7.69 13.29
N PRO A 12 14.33 -7.26 14.04
CA PRO A 12 14.38 -5.92 14.64
C PRO A 12 14.21 -4.77 13.65
N ALA A 13 14.59 -4.93 12.38
CA ALA A 13 14.46 -3.90 11.33
C ALA A 13 12.99 -3.55 10.99
N THR A 14 12.04 -4.32 11.52
CA THR A 14 10.59 -4.16 11.30
C THR A 14 9.84 -3.74 12.57
N ALA A 15 10.54 -3.50 13.69
CA ALA A 15 9.92 -3.23 14.98
C ALA A 15 9.06 -1.96 15.00
N ASP A 16 9.35 -1.00 14.12
CA ASP A 16 8.62 0.25 13.95
C ASP A 16 7.35 0.13 13.11
N PHE A 17 7.11 -1.02 12.45
CA PHE A 17 6.03 -1.21 11.47
C PHE A 17 4.68 -0.67 11.93
N VAL A 18 4.24 -1.08 13.12
CA VAL A 18 2.92 -0.75 13.65
C VAL A 18 2.76 0.77 13.80
N ALA A 19 3.74 1.45 14.41
CA ALA A 19 3.68 2.88 14.60
C ALA A 19 3.80 3.64 13.27
N PHE A 20 4.67 3.17 12.38
CA PHE A 20 4.89 3.79 11.08
C PHE A 20 3.66 3.69 10.17
N ALA A 21 3.06 2.50 10.04
CA ALA A 21 1.87 2.28 9.24
C ALA A 21 0.69 3.08 9.79
N GLU A 22 0.48 3.12 11.10
CA GLU A 22 -0.55 3.96 11.73
C GLU A 22 -0.35 5.45 11.41
N SER A 23 0.89 5.96 11.55
CA SER A 23 1.18 7.35 11.21
C SER A 23 0.93 7.67 9.73
N THR A 24 1.22 6.72 8.83
CA THR A 24 1.00 6.86 7.38
C THR A 24 -0.49 6.94 7.06
N LEU A 25 -1.30 6.05 7.65
CA LEU A 25 -2.74 6.01 7.42
C LEU A 25 -3.48 7.19 8.08
N ALA A 26 -2.92 7.73 9.15
CA ALA A 26 -3.42 8.94 9.81
C ALA A 26 -2.99 10.24 9.11
N ASP A 27 -2.00 10.21 8.21
CA ASP A 27 -1.42 11.41 7.60
C ASP A 27 -2.45 12.17 6.73
N PRO A 28 -2.58 13.50 6.89
CA PRO A 28 -3.52 14.30 6.12
C PRO A 28 -3.19 14.35 4.61
N ARG A 29 -1.98 13.96 4.19
CA ARG A 29 -1.58 13.86 2.77
C ARG A 29 -2.11 12.59 2.10
N GLY A 30 -2.46 11.56 2.86
CA GLY A 30 -2.90 10.26 2.37
C GLY A 30 -4.38 10.19 1.98
N TRP A 31 -4.96 8.99 2.05
CA TRP A 31 -6.36 8.72 1.66
C TRP A 31 -7.41 9.48 2.49
N ARG A 32 -7.03 10.07 3.63
CA ARG A 32 -7.89 11.01 4.36
C ARG A 32 -8.33 12.20 3.50
N ARG A 33 -7.51 12.62 2.54
CA ARG A 33 -7.88 13.65 1.55
C ARG A 33 -9.13 13.26 0.74
N ALA A 34 -9.33 11.97 0.52
CA ALA A 34 -10.48 11.43 -0.19
C ALA A 34 -11.70 11.19 0.71
N GLY A 35 -11.62 11.52 2.01
CA GLY A 35 -12.72 11.38 2.97
C GLY A 35 -12.73 10.04 3.71
N PHE A 36 -11.73 9.18 3.50
CA PHE A 36 -11.64 7.90 4.21
C PHE A 36 -11.25 8.13 5.68
N GLY A 37 -12.18 7.86 6.60
CA GLY A 37 -11.92 7.82 8.03
C GLY A 37 -11.32 6.48 8.44
N LEU A 38 -9.99 6.36 8.43
CA LEU A 38 -9.25 5.16 8.85
C LEU A 38 -9.04 5.20 10.37
N VAL A 39 -9.46 4.15 11.08
CA VAL A 39 -9.37 4.09 12.55
C VAL A 39 -8.79 2.74 12.95
N ARG A 40 -7.72 2.76 13.74
CA ARG A 40 -7.14 1.53 14.27
C ARG A 40 -8.04 0.94 15.37
N GLN A 41 -8.36 -0.34 15.27
CA GLN A 41 -9.07 -1.13 16.27
C GLN A 41 -8.52 -2.56 16.24
N GLU A 42 -8.15 -3.12 17.38
CA GLU A 42 -7.47 -4.43 17.46
C GLU A 42 -8.36 -5.60 16.99
N ASP A 43 -9.69 -5.47 17.10
CA ASP A 43 -10.69 -6.46 16.67
C ASP A 43 -11.23 -6.23 15.25
N ALA A 44 -10.68 -5.24 14.51
CA ALA A 44 -11.14 -4.95 13.17
C ALA A 44 -10.97 -6.15 12.21
N ARG A 45 -11.97 -6.35 11.34
CA ARG A 45 -11.92 -7.35 10.27
C ARG A 45 -10.80 -7.08 9.27
N PHE A 46 -10.60 -5.82 8.92
CA PHE A 46 -9.64 -5.43 7.91
C PHE A 46 -8.25 -5.36 8.52
N THR A 47 -7.29 -6.02 7.89
CA THR A 47 -5.98 -6.26 8.50
C THR A 47 -4.88 -5.81 7.55
N VAL A 48 -3.92 -5.06 8.05
CA VAL A 48 -2.64 -4.81 7.36
C VAL A 48 -1.58 -5.63 8.07
N VAL A 49 -1.04 -6.63 7.38
CA VAL A 49 -0.06 -7.58 7.90
C VAL A 49 1.29 -7.29 7.26
N LEU A 50 2.36 -7.21 8.05
CA LEU A 50 3.73 -7.30 7.56
C LEU A 50 4.26 -8.71 7.82
N ALA A 51 4.64 -9.44 6.77
CA ALA A 51 5.09 -10.83 6.88
C ALA A 51 6.22 -11.16 5.90
N GLU A 52 6.90 -12.28 6.14
CA GLU A 52 7.95 -12.78 5.25
C GLU A 52 7.35 -13.33 3.93
N GLY A 53 8.16 -13.34 2.86
CA GLY A 53 7.71 -13.64 1.49
C GLY A 53 6.78 -14.85 1.34
N PRO A 54 7.14 -16.05 1.85
CA PRO A 54 6.28 -17.23 1.72
C PRO A 54 4.89 -17.10 2.37
N GLU A 55 4.77 -16.34 3.47
CA GLU A 55 3.48 -16.11 4.12
C GLU A 55 2.66 -15.06 3.33
N VAL A 56 3.32 -14.04 2.79
CA VAL A 56 2.68 -13.08 1.87
C VAL A 56 2.14 -13.79 0.65
N ASP A 57 2.92 -14.65 0.00
CA ASP A 57 2.48 -15.44 -1.15
C ASP A 57 1.22 -16.26 -0.83
N ALA A 58 1.19 -16.91 0.33
CA ALA A 58 0.04 -17.69 0.76
C ALA A 58 -1.22 -16.82 1.01
N MET A 59 -1.06 -15.64 1.61
CA MET A 59 -2.18 -14.69 1.82
C MET A 59 -2.68 -14.06 0.52
N CYS A 60 -1.79 -13.90 -0.46
CA CYS A 60 -2.08 -13.22 -1.70
C CYS A 60 -2.74 -14.09 -2.76
N LEU A 61 -2.76 -15.42 -2.60
CA LEU A 61 -3.44 -16.30 -3.54
C LEU A 61 -4.88 -15.83 -3.83
N PRO A 62 -5.29 -15.71 -5.12
CA PRO A 62 -4.61 -16.26 -6.30
C PRO A 62 -3.66 -15.29 -7.04
N TYR A 63 -3.24 -14.17 -6.45
CA TYR A 63 -2.19 -13.31 -7.02
C TYR A 63 -0.82 -13.99 -6.95
N ASP A 64 -0.04 -13.88 -8.03
CA ASP A 64 1.36 -14.29 -8.06
C ASP A 64 2.26 -13.14 -7.58
N THR A 65 2.65 -13.15 -6.31
CA THR A 65 3.55 -12.14 -5.71
C THR A 65 5.04 -12.46 -5.89
N TYR A 66 5.38 -13.63 -6.41
CA TYR A 66 6.75 -14.09 -6.68
C TYR A 66 7.71 -13.96 -5.48
N GLY A 67 7.19 -14.07 -4.25
CA GLY A 67 7.95 -13.86 -3.01
C GLY A 67 8.40 -12.41 -2.76
N GLN A 68 8.00 -11.47 -3.61
CA GLN A 68 8.60 -10.15 -3.71
C GLN A 68 7.61 -8.99 -3.57
N TYR A 69 6.36 -9.19 -3.97
CA TYR A 69 5.35 -8.15 -4.00
C TYR A 69 4.40 -8.24 -2.80
N SER A 70 3.75 -7.13 -2.54
CA SER A 70 2.65 -7.04 -1.57
C SER A 70 1.33 -7.14 -2.34
N CYS A 71 0.24 -7.33 -1.62
CA CYS A 71 -1.08 -7.35 -2.23
C CYS A 71 -2.16 -6.90 -1.24
N GLN A 72 -3.34 -6.67 -1.78
CA GLN A 72 -4.60 -6.80 -1.05
C GLN A 72 -5.39 -8.00 -1.59
N ASN A 73 -5.90 -8.82 -0.69
CA ASN A 73 -6.79 -9.94 -1.02
C ASN A 73 -7.91 -10.01 0.03
N GLY A 74 -9.16 -9.78 -0.41
CA GLY A 74 -10.29 -9.64 0.50
C GLY A 74 -9.99 -8.61 1.61
N PRO A 75 -10.29 -8.88 2.88
CA PRO A 75 -10.09 -7.90 3.95
C PRO A 75 -8.61 -7.73 4.37
N THR A 76 -7.67 -8.44 3.74
CA THR A 76 -6.27 -8.49 4.14
C THR A 76 -5.41 -7.72 3.16
N VAL A 77 -4.60 -6.81 3.68
CA VAL A 77 -3.42 -6.24 3.02
C VAL A 77 -2.20 -6.98 3.54
N ALA A 78 -1.46 -7.66 2.67
CA ALA A 78 -0.24 -8.38 3.02
C ALA A 78 0.97 -7.65 2.44
N LEU A 79 1.79 -7.10 3.33
CA LEU A 79 3.01 -6.37 3.01
C LEU A 79 4.24 -7.28 3.13
N ASN A 80 5.09 -7.22 2.13
CA ASN A 80 6.32 -8.00 2.06
C ASN A 80 7.44 -7.39 2.93
N ALA A 81 7.96 -8.17 3.87
CA ALA A 81 8.96 -7.73 4.82
C ALA A 81 10.31 -7.35 4.18
N ASP A 82 10.72 -8.00 3.07
CA ASP A 82 11.94 -7.60 2.35
C ASP A 82 11.78 -6.20 1.76
N ARG A 83 10.62 -5.93 1.16
CA ARG A 83 10.28 -4.60 0.64
C ARG A 83 10.23 -3.55 1.73
N TRP A 84 9.70 -3.89 2.91
CA TRP A 84 9.72 -3.00 4.06
C TRP A 84 11.14 -2.66 4.54
N ARG A 85 12.06 -3.63 4.50
CA ARG A 85 13.44 -3.47 4.99
C ARG A 85 14.31 -2.66 4.03
N SER A 86 14.17 -2.85 2.72
CA SER A 86 15.16 -2.35 1.75
C SER A 86 14.59 -1.69 0.51
N ALA A 87 13.26 -1.56 0.38
CA ALA A 87 12.58 -1.13 -0.83
C ALA A 87 12.88 -2.04 -2.04
N THR A 88 12.58 -1.55 -3.24
CA THR A 88 13.02 -2.17 -4.49
C THR A 88 14.27 -1.46 -5.02
N PRO A 89 15.20 -2.16 -5.72
CA PRO A 89 16.35 -1.51 -6.36
C PRO A 89 15.99 -0.40 -7.36
N LYS A 90 14.73 -0.34 -7.79
CA LYS A 90 14.20 0.68 -8.71
C LYS A 90 13.70 1.94 -8.00
N TRP A 91 13.58 1.91 -6.68
CA TRP A 91 13.16 3.05 -5.88
C TRP A 91 14.32 4.03 -5.71
N THR A 92 14.09 5.29 -6.03
CA THR A 92 15.11 6.35 -5.98
C THR A 92 14.89 7.34 -4.84
N GLY A 93 13.86 7.14 -4.02
CA GLY A 93 13.53 7.97 -2.85
C GLY A 93 14.10 7.41 -1.55
N THR A 94 13.64 7.95 -0.42
CA THR A 94 14.01 7.43 0.90
C THR A 94 13.29 6.13 1.21
N LEU A 95 13.85 5.30 2.09
CA LEU A 95 13.18 4.07 2.56
C LEU A 95 11.86 4.38 3.28
N ASP A 96 11.83 5.46 4.06
CA ASP A 96 10.60 5.91 4.72
C ASP A 96 9.51 6.25 3.70
N ASP A 97 9.84 6.95 2.62
CA ASP A 97 8.86 7.23 1.57
C ASP A 97 8.41 5.94 0.88
N TYR A 98 9.31 4.98 0.67
CA TYR A 98 8.90 3.67 0.13
C TYR A 98 7.91 2.96 1.06
N ARG A 99 8.16 2.95 2.37
CA ARG A 99 7.25 2.33 3.36
C ARG A 99 5.88 3.01 3.37
N ARG A 100 5.84 4.34 3.23
CA ARG A 100 4.58 5.09 3.10
C ARG A 100 3.84 4.75 1.81
N TYR A 101 4.56 4.73 0.70
CA TYR A 101 4.04 4.29 -0.61
C TYR A 101 3.45 2.88 -0.49
N LEU A 102 4.20 1.93 0.07
CA LEU A 102 3.79 0.53 0.19
C LEU A 102 2.48 0.38 0.99
N VAL A 103 2.43 1.00 2.18
CA VAL A 103 1.21 1.01 3.01
C VAL A 103 0.05 1.69 2.29
N GLY A 104 0.30 2.87 1.71
CA GLY A 104 -0.72 3.67 1.04
C GLY A 104 -1.27 3.00 -0.22
N HIS A 105 -0.42 2.35 -1.01
CA HIS A 105 -0.78 1.66 -2.25
C HIS A 105 -1.70 0.47 -1.96
N GLU A 106 -1.27 -0.43 -1.07
CA GLU A 106 -2.05 -1.64 -0.77
C GLU A 106 -3.35 -1.33 -0.01
N VAL A 107 -3.33 -0.35 0.90
CA VAL A 107 -4.59 0.15 1.49
C VAL A 107 -5.44 0.87 0.44
N GLY A 108 -4.85 1.48 -0.58
CA GLY A 108 -5.59 2.01 -1.72
C GLY A 108 -6.39 0.92 -2.44
N HIS A 109 -5.80 -0.26 -2.66
CA HIS A 109 -6.53 -1.42 -3.17
C HIS A 109 -7.68 -1.84 -2.25
N LEU A 110 -7.42 -1.90 -0.94
CA LEU A 110 -8.45 -2.20 0.06
C LEU A 110 -9.62 -1.21 0.03
N LEU A 111 -9.34 0.05 -0.30
CA LEU A 111 -10.33 1.12 -0.45
C LEU A 111 -11.02 1.15 -1.83
N GLY A 112 -10.73 0.18 -2.70
CA GLY A 112 -11.35 0.02 -4.01
C GLY A 112 -10.67 0.82 -5.14
N LEU A 113 -9.48 1.38 -4.88
CA LEU A 113 -8.69 2.04 -5.91
C LEU A 113 -7.92 0.99 -6.73
N ARG A 114 -7.75 1.29 -8.01
CA ARG A 114 -7.07 0.41 -8.97
C ARG A 114 -5.86 1.13 -9.52
N HIS A 115 -4.92 0.35 -10.06
CA HIS A 115 -3.80 0.92 -10.79
C HIS A 115 -4.31 1.84 -11.92
N PRO A 116 -3.65 2.99 -12.14
CA PRO A 116 -3.96 3.83 -13.27
C PRO A 116 -3.58 3.11 -14.57
N ARG A 117 -4.27 3.43 -15.66
CA ARG A 117 -3.89 2.92 -16.99
C ARG A 117 -2.49 3.41 -17.40
N ILE A 118 -2.12 4.61 -16.96
CA ILE A 118 -0.84 5.25 -17.24
C ILE A 118 -0.07 5.31 -15.93
N GLN A 119 1.00 4.52 -15.79
CA GLN A 119 1.79 4.41 -14.57
C GLN A 119 2.67 5.65 -14.35
N CYS A 120 3.22 6.22 -15.41
CA CYS A 120 3.90 7.51 -15.37
C CYS A 120 3.28 8.49 -16.38
N PRO A 121 2.56 9.54 -15.94
CA PRO A 121 1.92 10.48 -16.85
C PRO A 121 2.90 11.32 -17.67
N ALA A 122 4.07 11.63 -17.11
CA ALA A 122 5.19 12.25 -17.82
C ALA A 122 6.49 12.11 -17.02
N PRO A 123 7.65 11.95 -17.68
CA PRO A 123 8.94 11.90 -17.00
C PRO A 123 9.19 13.09 -16.07
N GLY A 124 9.80 12.84 -14.93
CA GLY A 124 10.10 13.86 -13.91
C GLY A 124 8.89 14.35 -13.11
N ARG A 125 7.67 13.86 -13.39
CA ARG A 125 6.50 14.10 -12.55
C ARG A 125 6.42 13.07 -11.41
N PRO A 126 5.77 13.37 -10.28
CA PRO A 126 5.47 12.35 -9.29
C PRO A 126 4.63 11.22 -9.90
N ALA A 127 5.00 9.97 -9.63
CA ALA A 127 4.17 8.83 -9.97
C ALA A 127 2.84 8.88 -9.18
N PRO A 128 1.70 8.43 -9.73
CA PRO A 128 0.51 8.16 -8.94
C PRO A 128 0.80 7.20 -7.78
N LEU A 129 0.17 7.38 -6.62
CA LEU A 129 0.35 6.44 -5.49
C LEU A 129 -0.07 5.03 -5.88
N MET A 130 -1.17 4.92 -6.63
CA MET A 130 -1.66 3.65 -7.17
C MET A 130 -0.87 3.18 -8.38
N ALA A 131 0.21 3.84 -8.82
CA ALA A 131 1.12 3.24 -9.79
C ALA A 131 1.95 2.14 -9.14
N GLN A 132 2.38 1.14 -9.92
CA GLN A 132 3.17 0.00 -9.45
C GLN A 132 4.65 0.38 -9.21
N GLN A 133 4.92 1.33 -8.31
CA GLN A 133 6.28 1.85 -8.07
C GLN A 133 7.25 0.80 -7.45
N SER A 134 6.74 -0.36 -7.02
CA SER A 134 7.55 -1.51 -6.58
C SER A 134 8.17 -2.31 -7.74
N THR A 135 7.60 -2.20 -8.95
CA THR A 135 8.18 -2.73 -10.18
C THR A 135 9.10 -1.67 -10.76
N GLU A 136 8.53 -0.62 -11.35
CA GLU A 136 9.25 0.42 -12.07
C GLU A 136 8.63 1.81 -11.84
N LEU A 137 9.44 2.85 -11.98
CA LEU A 137 8.99 4.26 -11.93
C LEU A 137 8.69 4.85 -13.31
N GLU A 138 9.06 4.17 -14.40
CA GLU A 138 8.81 4.61 -15.79
C GLU A 138 9.24 6.07 -16.09
N GLY A 139 10.30 6.55 -15.43
CA GLY A 139 10.83 7.92 -15.57
C GLY A 139 10.15 8.97 -14.69
N CYS A 140 9.13 8.60 -13.91
CA CYS A 140 8.55 9.44 -12.89
C CYS A 140 9.43 9.49 -11.62
N LEU A 141 9.19 10.51 -10.80
CA LEU A 141 9.74 10.62 -9.45
C LEU A 141 8.94 9.72 -8.49
N PRO A 142 9.61 9.09 -7.50
CA PRO A 142 8.93 8.30 -6.47
C PRO A 142 7.97 9.18 -5.67
N ASN A 143 6.80 8.65 -5.33
CA ASN A 143 5.76 9.41 -4.65
C ASN A 143 4.96 8.55 -3.65
N PRO A 144 4.98 8.89 -2.35
CA PRO A 144 4.25 8.14 -1.32
C PRO A 144 2.81 8.57 -1.08
N TRP A 145 2.29 9.57 -1.80
CA TRP A 145 0.97 10.16 -1.50
C TRP A 145 0.04 10.21 -2.71
N PRO A 146 -1.29 10.07 -2.52
CA PRO A 146 -2.22 10.14 -3.63
C PRO A 146 -2.21 11.52 -4.29
N LEU A 147 -2.15 11.54 -5.62
CA LEU A 147 -2.30 12.74 -6.43
C LEU A 147 -3.74 13.27 -6.34
N ASP A 148 -3.95 14.51 -6.76
CA ASP A 148 -5.26 15.17 -6.69
C ASP A 148 -6.34 14.41 -7.47
N ASP A 149 -5.98 13.84 -8.62
CA ASP A 149 -6.90 13.02 -9.42
C ASP A 149 -7.26 11.71 -8.71
N GLU A 150 -6.31 11.07 -8.02
CA GLU A 150 -6.55 9.86 -7.23
C GLU A 150 -7.45 10.16 -6.02
N VAL A 151 -7.25 11.31 -5.37
CA VAL A 151 -8.14 11.80 -4.33
C VAL A 151 -9.55 12.05 -4.87
N GLY A 152 -9.65 12.68 -6.05
CA GLY A 152 -10.92 12.90 -6.72
C GLY A 152 -11.64 11.60 -7.07
N LEU A 153 -10.91 10.59 -7.54
CA LEU A 153 -11.44 9.25 -7.78
C LEU A 153 -11.93 8.59 -6.49
N GLY A 154 -11.14 8.64 -5.42
CA GLY A 154 -11.52 8.10 -4.11
C GLY A 154 -12.81 8.71 -3.56
N ARG A 155 -13.00 10.03 -3.70
CA ARG A 155 -14.24 10.72 -3.26
C ARG A 155 -15.50 10.29 -4.02
N ARG A 156 -15.36 9.91 -5.29
CA ARG A 156 -16.49 9.58 -6.18
C ARG A 156 -16.84 8.10 -6.18
N ARG A 157 -15.97 7.23 -5.64
CA ARG A 157 -16.19 5.79 -5.62
C ARG A 157 -17.27 5.42 -4.60
N PRO A 158 -18.24 4.54 -4.95
CA PRO A 158 -18.97 3.82 -3.92
C PRO A 158 -17.97 2.97 -3.14
N ALA A 159 -17.99 3.06 -1.81
CA ALA A 159 -17.01 2.41 -0.94
C ALA A 159 -17.25 0.89 -0.86
N ASP A 160 -16.94 0.19 -1.95
CA ASP A 160 -16.75 -1.26 -1.93
C ASP A 160 -15.35 -1.53 -1.38
N LEU A 161 -15.30 -1.79 -0.07
CA LEU A 161 -14.07 -2.14 0.61
C LEU A 161 -13.71 -3.59 0.33
N ALA A 162 -12.43 -3.89 0.24
CA ALA A 162 -11.94 -5.24 -0.05
C ALA A 162 -12.54 -5.79 -1.35
N PRO A 163 -12.30 -5.12 -2.50
CA PRO A 163 -12.76 -5.63 -3.78
C PRO A 163 -12.27 -7.06 -3.97
N PRO A 164 -13.04 -7.91 -4.67
CA PRO A 164 -12.63 -9.28 -4.94
C PRO A 164 -11.38 -9.29 -5.82
N TYR A 165 -10.72 -10.46 -5.86
CA TYR A 165 -9.61 -10.73 -6.78
C TYR A 165 -9.94 -10.24 -8.21
N GLN A 166 -8.98 -9.54 -8.80
CA GLN A 166 -9.03 -9.06 -10.18
C GLN A 166 -7.77 -9.57 -10.88
N PRO A 167 -7.90 -10.52 -11.82
CA PRO A 167 -6.77 -11.02 -12.60
C PRO A 167 -6.18 -9.97 -13.53
#